data_AF-A0A7W8KBJ3-F1
#
_entry.id   AF-A0A7W8KBJ3-F1
#
_cell.length_a   1.000
_cell.length_b   1.000
_cell.length_c   1.000
_cell.angle_alpha   90.00
_cell.angle_beta   90.00
_cell.angle_gamma   90.00
#
_symmetry.space_group_name_H-M   'P 1'
#
loop_
_entity.id
_entity.type
_entity.pdbx_description
1 polymer ?
#
loop_
_entity_poly.entity_id
_entity_poly.type
_entity_poly.pdbx_seq_one_letter_code
_entity_poly.pdbx_strand_id
1 'polypeptide(L)'
;MPPQPPRKDDPQEADFTRKMVLGILSTLETKGLLSSGEVESIIRAARQASAPAPAPRRAGPAAPGTRWATPDGQPLGMDRSTPIAIPDVKRQSTPALDPAAGKETVPVIDMTME
;
A
#
# COMPACT_ATOMS: atom_id res chain seq x y z
N MET A 1 38.86 28.33 24.71
CA MET A 1 37.77 27.62 24.00
C MET A 1 38.21 26.18 23.83
N PRO A 2 37.65 25.21 24.55
CA PRO A 2 38.04 23.81 24.40
C PRO A 2 37.66 23.30 22.99
N PRO A 3 38.49 22.43 22.37
CA PRO A 3 38.15 21.83 21.09
C PRO A 3 36.91 20.93 21.25
N GLN A 4 35.89 21.13 20.39
CA GLN A 4 34.74 20.23 20.37
C GLN A 4 35.19 18.81 19.94
N PRO A 5 34.64 17.75 20.55
CA PRO A 5 34.93 16.39 20.14
C PRO A 5 34.46 16.15 18.69
N PRO A 6 35.17 15.29 17.93
CA PRO A 6 34.78 14.96 16.57
C PRO A 6 33.39 14.32 16.59
N ARG A 7 32.45 14.89 15.81
CA ARG A 7 31.14 14.28 15.58
C ARG A 7 31.39 12.99 14.78
N LYS A 8 30.86 11.87 15.26
CA LYS A 8 30.89 10.60 14.52
C LYS A 8 30.28 10.80 13.15
N ASP A 9 30.95 10.28 12.13
CA ASP A 9 30.47 10.36 10.76
C ASP A 9 29.24 9.44 10.60
N ASP A 10 28.04 10.03 10.63
CA ASP A 10 26.75 9.37 10.35
C ASP A 10 26.78 8.36 9.18
N PRO A 11 27.44 8.62 8.03
CA PRO A 11 27.48 7.64 6.93
C PRO A 11 28.25 6.36 7.29
N GLN A 12 29.32 6.45 8.10
CA GLN A 12 30.10 5.27 8.49
C GLN A 12 29.32 4.37 9.45
N GLU A 13 28.59 4.98 10.39
CA GLU A 13 27.72 4.23 11.30
C GLU A 13 26.56 3.56 10.55
N ALA A 14 26.00 4.22 9.53
CA ALA A 14 24.98 3.63 8.67
C ALA A 14 25.50 2.41 7.89
N ASP A 15 26.69 2.50 7.31
CA ASP A 15 27.31 1.38 6.58
C ASP A 15 27.67 0.21 7.50
N PHE A 16 28.20 0.52 8.70
CA PHE A 16 28.46 -0.50 9.72
C PHE A 16 27.18 -1.23 10.11
N THR A 17 26.11 -0.47 10.41
CA THR A 17 24.81 -1.03 10.77
C THR A 17 24.24 -1.90 9.67
N ARG A 18 24.33 -1.45 8.40
CA ARG A 18 23.88 -2.23 7.25
C ARG A 18 24.63 -3.57 7.15
N LYS A 19 25.95 -3.55 7.28
CA LYS A 19 26.78 -4.78 7.24
C LYS A 19 26.44 -5.73 8.39
N MET A 20 26.25 -5.19 9.60
CA MET A 20 25.88 -5.96 10.78
C MET A 20 24.53 -6.67 10.59
N VAL A 21 23.49 -5.95 10.15
CA VAL A 21 22.16 -6.53 9.92
C VAL A 21 22.19 -7.61 8.84
N LEU A 22 22.91 -7.37 7.73
CA LEU A 22 23.06 -8.39 6.68
C LEU A 22 23.78 -9.65 7.18
N GLY A 23 24.81 -9.49 8.02
CA GLY A 23 25.48 -10.61 8.68
C GLY A 23 24.51 -11.42 9.55
N ILE A 24 23.72 -10.75 10.38
CA ILE A 24 22.72 -11.41 11.23
C ILE A 24 21.71 -12.18 10.38
N LEU A 25 21.11 -11.54 9.36
CA LEU A 25 20.14 -12.20 8.47
C LEU A 25 20.73 -13.43 7.78
N SER A 26 21.98 -13.35 7.29
CA SER A 26 22.67 -14.50 6.68
C SER A 26 22.86 -15.65 7.68
N THR A 27 23.19 -15.35 8.94
CA THR A 27 23.30 -16.41 9.97
C THR A 27 21.96 -17.04 10.32
N LEU A 28 20.88 -16.26 10.35
CA LEU A 28 19.53 -16.76 10.62
C LEU A 28 19.02 -17.65 9.48
N GLU A 29 19.31 -17.28 8.24
CA GLU A 29 19.04 -18.10 7.05
C GLU A 29 19.83 -19.41 7.07
N THR A 30 21.14 -19.34 7.32
CA THR A 30 22.02 -20.53 7.40
C THR A 30 21.56 -21.49 8.50
N LYS A 31 21.03 -20.97 9.60
CA LYS A 31 20.47 -21.78 10.70
C LYS A 31 19.05 -22.29 10.42
N GLY A 32 18.44 -21.93 9.30
CA GLY A 32 17.08 -22.29 8.95
C GLY A 32 16.01 -21.64 9.83
N LEU A 33 16.36 -20.57 10.57
CA LEU A 33 15.41 -19.79 11.36
C LEU A 33 14.61 -18.81 10.50
N LEU A 34 15.16 -18.46 9.34
CA LEU A 34 14.49 -17.71 8.30
C LEU A 34 14.66 -18.45 6.97
N SER A 35 13.62 -18.46 6.18
CA SER A 35 13.69 -18.85 4.77
C SER A 35 14.24 -17.72 3.91
N SER A 36 14.80 -18.04 2.75
CA SER A 36 15.30 -17.02 1.80
C SER A 36 14.21 -16.02 1.40
N GLY A 37 12.96 -16.47 1.26
CA GLY A 37 11.83 -15.58 0.96
C GLY A 37 11.51 -14.59 2.08
N GLU A 38 11.67 -14.99 3.34
CA GLU A 38 11.50 -14.08 4.50
C GLU A 38 12.61 -13.03 4.55
N VAL A 39 13.86 -13.43 4.28
CA VAL A 39 15.00 -12.49 4.20
C VAL A 39 14.76 -11.45 3.12
N GLU A 40 14.32 -11.86 1.92
CA GLU A 40 13.98 -10.93 0.83
C GLU A 40 12.84 -9.99 1.21
N SER A 41 11.79 -10.50 1.87
CA SER A 41 10.67 -9.70 2.36
C SER A 41 11.11 -8.63 3.37
N ILE A 42 11.98 -8.99 4.32
CA ILE A 42 12.53 -8.06 5.32
C ILE A 42 13.34 -6.95 4.62
N ILE A 43 14.22 -7.32 3.69
CA ILE A 43 15.05 -6.34 2.96
C ILE A 43 14.16 -5.40 2.15
N ARG A 44 13.10 -5.91 1.51
CA ARG A 44 12.13 -5.10 0.76
C ARG A 44 11.39 -4.14 1.68
N ALA A 45 10.89 -4.61 2.82
CA ALA A 45 10.20 -3.77 3.80
C ALA A 45 11.11 -2.68 4.36
N ALA A 46 12.36 -3.01 4.67
CA ALA A 46 13.36 -2.04 5.14
C ALA A 46 13.62 -0.94 4.10
N ARG A 47 13.73 -1.28 2.82
CA ARG A 47 13.87 -0.29 1.74
C ARG A 47 12.65 0.63 1.66
N GLN A 48 11.45 0.08 1.77
CA GLN A 48 10.21 0.85 1.76
C GLN A 48 10.10 1.78 2.98
N ALA A 49 10.50 1.32 4.16
CA ALA A 49 10.51 2.13 5.38
C ALA A 49 11.55 3.27 5.33
N SER A 50 12.68 3.05 4.62
CA SER A 50 13.70 4.07 4.42
C SER A 50 13.34 5.10 3.34
N ALA A 51 12.36 4.79 2.48
CA ALA A 51 11.94 5.71 1.44
C ALA A 51 11.17 6.89 2.07
N PRO A 52 11.46 8.15 1.67
CA PRO A 52 10.68 9.28 2.15
C PRO A 52 9.22 9.11 1.75
N ALA A 53 8.31 9.38 2.68
CA ALA A 53 6.88 9.32 2.41
C ALA A 53 6.58 10.21 1.18
N PRO A 54 5.80 9.71 0.20
CA PRO A 54 5.45 10.51 -0.96
C PRO A 54 4.78 11.79 -0.47
N ALA A 55 5.29 12.95 -0.93
CA ALA A 55 4.69 14.22 -0.60
C ALA A 55 3.20 14.17 -0.95
N PRO A 56 2.30 14.64 -0.07
CA PRO A 56 0.88 14.65 -0.35
C PRO A 56 0.70 15.41 -1.67
N ARG A 57 0.19 14.70 -2.68
CA ARG A 57 -0.16 15.32 -3.96
C ARG A 57 -1.23 16.34 -3.62
N ARG A 58 -0.87 17.63 -3.63
CA ARG A 58 -1.86 18.71 -3.65
C ARG A 58 -2.75 18.40 -4.84
N ALA A 59 -4.00 18.05 -4.57
CA ALA A 59 -4.95 17.87 -5.63
C ALA A 59 -4.97 19.16 -6.45
N GLY A 60 -4.93 19.02 -7.77
CA GLY A 60 -4.89 20.14 -8.70
C GLY A 60 -6.08 21.09 -8.51
N PRO A 61 -6.12 22.21 -9.25
CA PRO A 61 -7.25 23.11 -9.18
C PRO A 61 -8.53 22.30 -9.38
N ALA A 62 -9.47 22.49 -8.45
CA ALA A 62 -10.77 21.87 -8.51
C ALA A 62 -11.38 22.18 -9.89
N ALA A 63 -11.98 21.18 -10.54
CA ALA A 63 -12.68 21.42 -11.80
C ALA A 63 -13.71 22.54 -11.60
N PRO A 64 -13.97 23.40 -12.61
CA PRO A 64 -14.96 24.47 -12.50
C PRO A 64 -16.28 23.91 -11.94
N GLY A 65 -16.75 24.46 -10.81
CA GLY A 65 -17.94 23.98 -10.10
C GLY A 65 -17.70 23.04 -8.92
N THR A 66 -16.46 22.63 -8.63
CA THR A 66 -16.11 21.86 -7.43
C THR A 66 -15.40 22.75 -6.42
N ARG A 67 -15.83 22.72 -5.15
CA ARG A 67 -15.23 23.49 -4.05
C ARG A 67 -14.63 22.53 -3.04
N TRP A 68 -13.39 22.78 -2.63
CA TRP A 68 -12.73 22.03 -1.56
C TRP A 68 -13.50 22.24 -0.25
N ALA A 69 -13.89 21.15 0.42
CA ALA A 69 -14.47 21.21 1.75
C ALA A 69 -13.35 21.47 2.78
N THR A 70 -13.53 22.47 3.63
CA THR A 70 -12.67 22.70 4.80
C THR A 70 -13.02 21.72 5.93
N PRO A 71 -12.14 21.47 6.91
CA PRO A 71 -12.41 20.57 8.04
C PRO A 71 -13.66 20.94 8.85
N ASP A 72 -13.99 22.23 8.94
CA ASP A 72 -15.22 22.73 9.60
C ASP A 72 -16.38 22.94 8.61
N GLY A 73 -16.22 22.52 7.36
CA GLY A 73 -17.16 22.76 6.27
C GLY A 73 -18.32 21.79 6.30
N GLN A 74 -19.45 22.21 6.87
CA GLN A 74 -20.75 21.57 6.67
C GLN A 74 -20.94 21.28 5.17
N PRO A 75 -21.13 20.02 4.75
CA PRO A 75 -21.43 19.71 3.36
C PRO A 75 -22.75 20.41 3.00
N LEU A 76 -22.72 21.34 2.03
CA LEU A 76 -23.95 21.90 1.49
C LEU A 76 -24.78 20.72 0.99
N GLY A 77 -25.99 20.60 1.53
CA GLY A 77 -26.88 19.47 1.31
C GLY A 77 -26.95 19.09 -0.17
N MET A 78 -26.68 17.81 -0.44
CA MET A 78 -26.77 17.24 -1.77
C MET A 78 -28.20 17.39 -2.28
N ASP A 79 -28.43 18.22 -3.30
CA ASP A 79 -29.74 18.37 -3.90
C ASP A 79 -30.13 17.07 -4.61
N ARG A 80 -31.11 16.36 -4.04
CA ARG A 80 -31.63 15.07 -4.54
C ARG A 80 -32.65 15.23 -5.66
N SER A 81 -32.99 16.46 -6.04
CA SER A 81 -34.01 16.72 -7.07
C SER A 81 -33.48 16.59 -8.50
N THR A 82 -32.16 16.54 -8.69
CA THR A 82 -31.56 16.42 -10.03
C THR A 82 -31.29 14.94 -10.34
N PRO A 83 -31.99 14.34 -11.32
CA PRO A 83 -31.72 12.96 -11.70
C PRO A 83 -30.34 12.85 -12.33
N ILE A 84 -29.52 11.93 -11.81
CA ILE A 84 -28.21 11.59 -12.39
C ILE A 84 -28.47 10.86 -13.71
N ALA A 85 -28.27 11.54 -14.84
CA ALA A 85 -28.27 10.89 -16.14
C ALA A 85 -27.01 10.03 -16.26
N ILE A 86 -27.15 8.70 -16.10
CA ILE A 86 -26.09 7.75 -16.41
C ILE A 86 -26.00 7.69 -17.95
N PRO A 87 -24.87 8.05 -18.57
CA PRO A 87 -24.70 7.91 -20.01
C PRO A 87 -24.95 6.46 -20.43
N ASP A 88 -25.58 6.27 -21.59
CA ASP A 88 -26.02 4.97 -22.12
C ASP A 88 -24.85 4.00 -22.29
N VAL A 89 -24.50 3.27 -21.21
CA VAL A 89 -23.45 2.26 -21.23
C VAL A 89 -24.01 1.07 -21.99
N LYS A 90 -23.73 1.01 -23.29
CA LYS A 90 -23.93 -0.20 -24.10
C LYS A 90 -23.14 -1.33 -23.45
N ARG A 91 -23.85 -2.15 -22.66
CA ARG A 91 -23.33 -3.35 -22.04
C ARG A 91 -22.93 -4.28 -23.19
N GLN A 92 -21.65 -4.32 -23.50
CA GLN A 92 -21.10 -5.20 -24.53
C GLN A 92 -21.45 -6.63 -24.11
N SER A 93 -22.29 -7.29 -24.90
CA SER A 93 -22.70 -8.67 -24.70
C SER A 93 -21.45 -9.55 -24.65
N THR A 94 -21.33 -10.28 -23.55
CA THR A 94 -20.42 -11.41 -23.39
C THR A 94 -20.61 -12.41 -24.54
N PRO A 95 -19.54 -13.01 -25.09
CA PRO A 95 -19.69 -14.06 -26.08
C PRO A 95 -20.38 -15.26 -25.43
N ALA A 96 -21.34 -15.83 -26.16
CA ALA A 96 -22.14 -16.97 -25.78
C ALA A 96 -21.25 -18.14 -25.35
N LEU A 97 -21.44 -18.60 -24.11
CA LEU A 97 -20.97 -19.91 -23.64
C LEU A 97 -22.13 -20.89 -23.86
N ASP A 98 -21.86 -21.99 -24.56
CA ASP A 98 -22.81 -23.04 -24.89
C ASP A 98 -23.59 -23.58 -23.67
N PRO A 99 -24.88 -23.95 -23.83
CA PRO A 99 -25.73 -24.37 -22.74
C PRO A 99 -25.56 -25.87 -22.45
N ALA A 100 -24.48 -26.28 -21.80
CA ALA A 100 -24.32 -27.67 -21.36
C ALA A 100 -23.30 -27.88 -20.23
N ALA A 101 -23.61 -27.48 -18.99
CA ALA A 101 -23.10 -28.13 -17.77
C ALA A 101 -23.78 -27.54 -16.53
N GLY A 102 -24.48 -28.38 -15.77
CA GLY A 102 -25.24 -27.97 -14.58
C GLY A 102 -24.40 -27.72 -13.33
N LYS A 103 -24.88 -26.77 -12.52
CA LYS A 103 -24.70 -26.60 -11.07
C LYS A 103 -23.30 -26.91 -10.51
N GLU A 104 -22.43 -25.90 -10.51
CA GLU A 104 -21.26 -25.89 -9.63
C GLU A 104 -21.60 -25.08 -8.37
N THR A 105 -21.69 -25.78 -7.24
CA THR A 105 -21.93 -25.24 -5.91
C THR A 105 -20.78 -24.33 -5.49
N VAL A 106 -21.09 -23.10 -5.06
CA VAL A 106 -20.12 -22.21 -4.41
C VAL A 106 -19.70 -22.84 -3.07
N PRO A 107 -18.41 -23.05 -2.78
CA PRO A 107 -17.99 -23.63 -1.50
C PRO A 107 -18.21 -22.63 -0.36
N VAL A 108 -19.04 -23.00 0.61
CA VAL A 108 -19.19 -22.30 1.89
C VAL A 108 -18.19 -22.92 2.86
N ILE A 109 -17.22 -22.13 3.31
CA ILE A 109 -16.24 -22.56 4.33
C ILE A 109 -16.88 -22.34 5.71
N ASP A 110 -17.10 -23.43 6.46
CA ASP A 110 -17.55 -23.35 7.85
C ASP A 110 -16.38 -22.98 8.78
N MET A 111 -16.53 -21.90 9.53
CA MET A 111 -15.57 -21.43 10.53
C MET A 111 -16.05 -21.82 11.93
N THR A 112 -15.74 -23.05 12.37
CA THR A 112 -15.77 -23.41 13.79
C THR A 112 -14.34 -23.68 14.26
N MET A 113 -13.82 -22.75 15.08
CA MET A 113 -12.59 -22.85 15.86
C MET A 113 -12.86 -23.68 17.13
N GLU A 114 -12.08 -24.74 17.35
CA GLU A 114 -11.68 -25.20 18.69
C GLU A 114 -10.20 -24.85 18.91
#